data_AF-A0A1G7NS28-F1
#
_entry.id   AF-A0A1G7NS28-F1
#
_cell.length_a   1.000
_cell.length_b   1.000
_cell.length_c   1.000
_cell.angle_alpha   90.00
_cell.angle_beta   90.00
_cell.angle_gamma   90.00
#
_symmetry.space_group_name_H-M   'P 1'
#
loop_
_entity.id
_entity.type
_entity.pdbx_description
1 polymer ?
#
loop_
_entity_poly.entity_id
_entity_poly.type
_entity_poly.pdbx_seq_one_letter_code
_entity_poly.pdbx_strand_id
1 'polypeptide(L)'
;MSYDLMVFEPTAAPKERKDFMVWYAKQTEWAEDHSYQDHEVSTEGLQAWFKEMIEHFPPMNGPFASEDDDNPKVTDHCIGKHVIYSAFSWSVAEEAYLKMRELAIKHSVGFFDVSADNGEILFPNSPVKIAKVKPWWKFWKST
;
A
#
# COMPACT_ATOMS: atom_id res chain seq x y z
N MET A 1 -6.89 -5.28 14.43
CA MET A 1 -5.86 -5.64 13.42
C MET A 1 -6.27 -4.98 12.13
N SER A 2 -5.33 -4.41 11.37
CA SER A 2 -5.56 -3.84 10.04
C SER A 2 -5.23 -4.85 8.94
N TYR A 3 -5.67 -4.56 7.72
CA TYR A 3 -5.14 -5.15 6.50
C TYR A 3 -4.22 -4.12 5.84
N ASP A 4 -2.94 -4.43 5.79
CA ASP A 4 -1.88 -3.49 5.47
C ASP A 4 -1.31 -3.76 4.08
N LEU A 5 -1.13 -2.69 3.31
CA LEU A 5 -0.53 -2.72 1.99
C LEU A 5 0.44 -1.56 1.83
N MET A 6 1.36 -1.68 0.88
CA MET A 6 2.36 -0.64 0.61
C MET A 6 2.56 -0.44 -0.88
N VAL A 7 2.64 0.81 -1.33
CA VAL A 7 3.24 1.15 -2.62
C VAL A 7 4.64 1.70 -2.44
N PHE A 8 5.50 1.53 -3.44
CA PHE A 8 6.90 1.94 -3.34
C PHE A 8 7.49 2.47 -4.65
N GLU A 9 8.54 3.28 -4.56
CA GLU A 9 9.33 3.74 -5.70
C GLU A 9 10.11 2.55 -6.32
N PRO A 10 9.77 2.08 -7.54
CA PRO A 10 10.37 0.87 -8.11
C PRO A 10 11.88 0.95 -8.31
N THR A 11 12.43 2.15 -8.50
CA THR A 11 13.86 2.36 -8.72
C THR A 11 14.68 2.34 -7.43
N ALA A 12 14.04 2.56 -6.28
CA ALA A 12 14.68 2.53 -4.96
C ALA A 12 14.65 1.13 -4.31
N ALA A 13 13.66 0.30 -4.66
CA ALA A 13 13.43 -0.99 -4.02
C ALA A 13 14.26 -2.14 -4.63
N PRO A 14 14.89 -3.02 -3.81
CA PRO A 14 15.54 -4.23 -4.29
C PRO A 14 14.57 -5.20 -4.96
N LYS A 15 15.00 -5.87 -6.03
CA LYS A 15 14.15 -6.82 -6.78
C LYS A 15 14.12 -8.23 -6.20
N GLU A 16 15.15 -8.61 -5.47
CA GLU A 16 15.22 -9.90 -4.78
C GLU A 16 14.45 -9.81 -3.46
N ARG A 17 13.63 -10.83 -3.14
CA ARG A 17 12.69 -10.77 -2.02
C ARG A 17 13.38 -10.60 -0.66
N LYS A 18 14.44 -11.35 -0.39
CA LYS A 18 15.17 -11.24 0.88
C LYS A 18 15.73 -9.82 1.05
N ASP A 19 16.34 -9.26 0.01
CA ASP A 19 16.84 -7.89 0.05
C ASP A 19 15.72 -6.85 0.16
N PHE A 20 14.59 -7.08 -0.52
CA PHE A 20 13.39 -6.25 -0.41
C PHE A 20 12.86 -6.22 1.02
N MET A 21 12.79 -7.37 1.71
CA MET A 21 12.31 -7.41 3.10
C MET A 21 13.24 -6.68 4.06
N VAL A 22 14.57 -6.72 3.84
CA VAL A 22 15.53 -5.92 4.61
C VAL A 22 15.33 -4.42 4.36
N TRP A 23 15.08 -4.04 3.10
CA TRP A 23 14.80 -2.65 2.74
C TRP A 23 13.47 -2.17 3.33
N TYR A 24 12.40 -2.96 3.20
CA TYR A 24 11.07 -2.70 3.77
C TYR A 24 11.15 -2.44 5.27
N ALA A 25 11.85 -3.30 6.03
CA ALA A 25 12.01 -3.14 7.47
C ALA A 25 12.57 -1.76 7.84
N LYS A 26 13.56 -1.25 7.09
CA LYS A 26 14.13 0.09 7.27
C LYS A 26 13.15 1.20 6.92
N GLN A 27 12.34 1.03 5.88
CA GLN A 27 11.32 2.04 5.53
C GLN A 27 10.30 2.20 6.66
N THR A 28 9.90 1.08 7.28
CA THR A 28 8.92 1.05 8.37
C THR A 28 9.50 1.35 9.76
N GLU A 29 10.78 1.75 9.85
CA GLU A 29 11.32 2.35 11.09
C GLU A 29 10.82 3.78 11.28
N TRP A 30 10.28 4.40 10.22
CA TRP A 30 9.71 5.75 10.23
C TRP A 30 10.66 6.80 10.83
N ALA A 31 11.94 6.73 10.43
CA ALA A 31 13.03 7.56 10.95
C ALA A 31 13.30 8.84 10.13
N GLU A 32 12.42 9.21 9.20
CA GLU A 32 12.59 10.37 8.33
C GLU A 32 12.19 11.68 9.06
N ASP A 33 12.91 12.76 8.78
CA ASP A 33 12.68 14.08 9.39
C ASP A 33 11.65 14.89 8.58
N HIS A 34 10.41 14.40 8.54
CA HIS A 34 9.25 15.11 7.98
C HIS A 34 7.93 14.57 8.55
N SER A 35 6.83 15.25 8.22
CA SER A 35 5.49 14.74 8.50
C SER A 35 5.19 13.54 7.60
N TYR A 36 4.69 12.44 8.19
CA TYR A 36 4.19 11.28 7.43
C TYR A 36 2.78 11.49 6.84
N GLN A 37 2.21 12.68 7.04
CA GLN A 37 0.92 13.10 6.50
C GLN A 37 1.06 14.06 5.31
N ASP A 38 2.30 14.35 4.90
CA ASP A 38 2.59 15.22 3.78
C ASP A 38 2.96 14.41 2.54
N HIS A 39 2.05 14.33 1.57
CA HIS A 39 2.30 13.62 0.33
C HIS A 39 3.42 14.23 -0.53
N GLU A 40 3.72 15.51 -0.40
CA GLU A 40 4.69 16.23 -1.26
C GLU A 40 6.14 15.77 -1.02
N VAL A 41 6.40 15.06 0.08
CA VAL A 41 7.72 14.50 0.40
C VAL A 41 8.10 13.30 -0.48
N SER A 42 7.11 12.68 -1.12
CA SER A 42 7.28 11.43 -1.90
C SER A 42 7.62 11.69 -3.37
N THR A 43 7.96 10.64 -4.13
CA THR A 43 8.23 10.74 -5.58
C THR A 43 6.97 11.08 -6.38
N GLU A 44 7.12 11.68 -7.57
CA GLU A 44 5.98 12.11 -8.40
C GLU A 44 4.96 11.00 -8.66
N GLY A 45 5.42 9.76 -8.90
CA GLY A 45 4.55 8.61 -9.10
C GLY A 45 3.75 8.24 -7.83
N LEU A 46 4.38 8.32 -6.66
CA LEU A 46 3.71 8.09 -5.37
C LEU A 46 2.73 9.22 -5.03
N GLN A 47 3.06 10.47 -5.35
CA GLN A 47 2.16 11.61 -5.20
C GLN A 47 0.90 11.45 -6.07
N ALA A 48 1.09 11.09 -7.35
CA ALA A 48 -0.02 10.87 -8.29
C ALA A 48 -0.89 9.69 -7.85
N TRP A 49 -0.26 8.60 -7.40
CA TRP A 49 -0.95 7.45 -6.81
C TRP A 49 -1.77 7.84 -5.59
N PHE A 50 -1.19 8.61 -4.65
CA PHE A 50 -1.86 9.02 -3.42
C PHE A 50 -3.11 9.85 -3.71
N LYS A 51 -2.98 10.86 -4.58
CA LYS A 51 -4.09 11.75 -4.95
C LYS A 51 -5.30 11.02 -5.49
N GLU A 52 -5.10 9.94 -6.24
CA GLU A 52 -6.22 9.12 -6.74
C GLU A 52 -6.69 8.09 -5.71
N MET A 53 -5.79 7.53 -4.90
CA MET A 53 -6.16 6.57 -3.87
C MET A 53 -7.12 7.16 -2.83
N ILE A 54 -6.89 8.42 -2.43
CA ILE A 54 -7.71 9.10 -1.43
C ILE A 54 -9.15 9.41 -1.89
N GLU A 55 -9.42 9.37 -3.20
CA GLU A 55 -10.79 9.45 -3.72
C GLU A 55 -11.61 8.18 -3.40
N HIS A 56 -10.92 7.05 -3.14
CA HIS A 56 -11.54 5.77 -2.80
C HIS A 56 -11.42 5.42 -1.32
N PHE A 57 -10.29 5.76 -0.71
CA PHE A 57 -9.94 5.46 0.67
C PHE A 57 -9.41 6.73 1.33
N PRO A 58 -10.29 7.59 1.85
CA PRO A 58 -9.91 8.87 2.42
C PRO A 58 -8.93 8.73 3.59
N PRO A 59 -7.97 9.65 3.76
CA PRO A 59 -7.06 9.64 4.89
C PRO A 59 -7.79 9.82 6.22
N MET A 60 -7.30 9.13 7.25
CA MET A 60 -7.69 9.37 8.63
C MET A 60 -7.06 10.66 9.20
N ASN A 61 -5.89 11.02 8.70
CA ASN A 61 -5.04 12.07 9.26
C ASN A 61 -4.57 13.04 8.17
N GLY A 62 -4.08 14.21 8.60
CA GLY A 62 -3.44 15.18 7.71
C GLY A 62 -4.39 16.16 7.02
N PRO A 63 -3.89 16.93 6.05
CA PRO A 63 -4.65 18.02 5.41
C PRO A 63 -5.82 17.54 4.53
N PHE A 64 -5.84 16.25 4.18
CA PHE A 64 -6.90 15.62 3.39
C PHE A 64 -7.76 14.66 4.23
N ALA A 65 -7.70 14.76 5.56
CA ALA A 65 -8.46 13.88 6.45
C ALA A 65 -9.97 13.95 6.17
N SER A 66 -10.62 12.79 6.19
CA SER A 66 -12.08 12.69 6.18
C SER A 66 -12.66 13.25 7.48
N GLU A 67 -13.84 13.89 7.41
CA GLU A 67 -14.63 14.25 8.60
C GLU A 67 -15.59 13.12 9.02
N ASP A 68 -15.74 12.08 8.19
CA ASP A 68 -16.60 10.92 8.44
C ASP A 68 -15.79 9.75 9.01
N ASP A 69 -15.48 9.82 10.30
CA ASP A 69 -14.66 8.83 11.03
C ASP A 69 -15.32 7.45 11.11
N ASP A 70 -16.65 7.36 10.94
CA ASP A 70 -17.40 6.11 10.99
C ASP A 70 -17.34 5.33 9.65
N ASN A 71 -16.81 5.94 8.59
CA ASN A 71 -16.69 5.29 7.29
C ASN A 71 -15.55 4.25 7.31
N PRO A 72 -15.84 2.95 7.04
CA PRO A 72 -14.84 1.89 7.09
C PRO A 72 -13.73 2.01 6.02
N LYS A 73 -13.86 2.94 5.07
CA LYS A 73 -12.86 3.26 4.05
C LYS A 73 -11.86 4.34 4.50
N VAL A 74 -12.10 5.00 5.62
CA VAL A 74 -11.11 5.90 6.23
C VAL A 74 -9.88 5.07 6.57
N THR A 75 -8.75 5.46 6.00
CA THR A 75 -7.52 4.67 5.97
C THR A 75 -6.38 5.48 6.56
N ASP A 76 -5.58 4.85 7.42
CA ASP A 76 -4.37 5.48 7.92
C ASP A 76 -3.26 5.32 6.87
N HIS A 77 -2.82 6.46 6.33
CA HIS A 77 -1.74 6.53 5.34
C HIS A 77 -0.49 7.11 5.99
N CYS A 78 0.63 6.41 5.85
CA CYS A 78 1.95 6.87 6.26
C CYS A 78 2.83 7.06 5.02
N ILE A 79 3.21 8.31 4.74
CA ILE A 79 3.86 8.73 3.51
C ILE A 79 5.34 9.00 3.77
N GLY A 80 6.19 8.08 3.33
CA GLY A 80 7.65 8.26 3.30
C GLY A 80 8.13 8.77 1.94
N LYS A 81 9.43 9.05 1.82
CA LYS A 81 10.02 9.51 0.55
C LYS A 81 9.88 8.49 -0.59
N HIS A 82 9.99 7.20 -0.26
CA HIS A 82 10.02 6.11 -1.23
C HIS A 82 8.90 5.08 -1.04
N VAL A 83 8.04 5.25 -0.05
CA VAL A 83 6.92 4.33 0.24
C VAL A 83 5.69 5.10 0.66
N ILE A 84 4.51 4.56 0.36
CA ILE A 84 3.28 4.91 1.06
C ILE A 84 2.70 3.62 1.63
N TYR A 85 2.59 3.58 2.96
CA TYR A 85 1.99 2.49 3.70
C TYR A 85 0.54 2.84 4.04
N SER A 86 -0.37 1.89 3.86
CA SER A 86 -1.81 2.11 4.05
C SER A 86 -2.40 0.99 4.88
N ALA A 87 -2.98 1.35 6.03
CA ALA A 87 -3.61 0.42 6.96
C ALA A 87 -5.14 0.49 6.84
N PHE A 88 -5.72 -0.52 6.18
CA PHE A 88 -7.15 -0.59 5.90
C PHE A 88 -7.90 -1.37 6.98
N SER A 89 -9.20 -1.12 7.11
CA SER A 89 -10.11 -2.04 7.81
C SER A 89 -10.20 -3.38 7.07
N TRP A 90 -10.25 -4.49 7.82
CA TRP A 90 -10.48 -5.83 7.24
C TRP A 90 -11.79 -5.93 6.46
N SER A 91 -12.81 -5.15 6.80
CA SER A 91 -14.11 -5.15 6.12
C SER A 91 -14.04 -4.73 4.66
N VAL A 92 -12.96 -4.05 4.26
CA VAL A 92 -12.73 -3.52 2.90
C VAL A 92 -11.46 -4.11 2.25
N ALA A 93 -10.86 -5.14 2.84
CA ALA A 93 -9.57 -5.68 2.40
C ALA A 93 -9.52 -6.11 0.91
N GLU A 94 -10.57 -6.77 0.42
CA GLU A 94 -10.64 -7.19 -0.99
C GLU A 94 -10.71 -5.98 -1.94
N GLU A 95 -11.51 -4.97 -1.59
CA GLU A 95 -11.62 -3.73 -2.37
C GLU A 95 -10.30 -2.96 -2.35
N ALA A 96 -9.67 -2.84 -1.18
CA ALA A 96 -8.40 -2.16 -0.98
C ALA A 96 -7.26 -2.82 -1.78
N TYR A 97 -7.13 -4.15 -1.71
CA TYR A 97 -6.12 -4.90 -2.47
C TYR A 97 -6.25 -4.65 -3.98
N LEU A 98 -7.47 -4.79 -4.52
CA LEU A 98 -7.72 -4.60 -5.94
C LEU A 98 -7.40 -3.17 -6.37
N LYS A 99 -7.87 -2.17 -5.61
CA LYS A 99 -7.67 -0.75 -5.94
C LYS A 99 -6.20 -0.33 -5.82
N MET A 100 -5.52 -0.70 -4.74
CA MET A 100 -4.09 -0.43 -4.55
C MET A 100 -3.26 -0.98 -5.71
N ARG A 101 -3.51 -2.24 -6.09
CA ARG A 101 -2.78 -2.91 -7.15
C ARG A 101 -3.07 -2.33 -8.54
N GLU A 102 -4.33 -1.98 -8.82
CA GLU A 102 -4.74 -1.28 -10.04
C GLU A 102 -4.00 0.07 -10.18
N LEU A 103 -4.05 0.89 -9.13
CA LEU A 103 -3.42 2.22 -9.13
C LEU A 103 -1.90 2.12 -9.16
N ALA A 104 -1.30 1.11 -8.53
CA ALA A 104 0.14 0.91 -8.59
C ALA A 104 0.60 0.68 -10.05
N ILE A 105 -0.12 -0.14 -10.81
CA ILE A 105 0.13 -0.34 -12.24
C ILE A 105 -0.08 0.95 -13.02
N LYS A 106 -1.21 1.65 -12.79
CA LYS A 106 -1.56 2.90 -13.49
C LYS A 106 -0.47 3.97 -13.33
N HIS A 107 0.01 4.15 -12.11
CA HIS A 107 0.99 5.18 -11.76
C HIS A 107 2.45 4.71 -11.83
N SER A 108 2.68 3.50 -12.36
CA SER A 108 4.02 2.92 -12.51
C SER A 108 4.82 2.91 -11.20
N VAL A 109 4.15 2.62 -10.08
CA VAL A 109 4.78 2.38 -8.77
C VAL A 109 4.73 0.90 -8.40
N GLY A 110 5.56 0.50 -7.45
CA GLY A 110 5.58 -0.86 -6.91
C GLY A 110 4.41 -1.10 -5.96
N PHE A 111 4.04 -2.35 -5.77
CA PHE A 111 3.00 -2.78 -4.82
C PHE A 111 3.49 -3.95 -3.97
N PHE A 112 3.14 -3.93 -2.68
CA PHE A 112 3.44 -4.99 -1.74
C PHE A 112 2.23 -5.30 -0.84
N ASP A 113 1.83 -6.57 -0.80
CA ASP A 113 0.83 -7.10 0.13
C ASP A 113 1.50 -7.45 1.47
N VAL A 114 1.41 -6.55 2.45
CA VAL A 114 2.16 -6.65 3.72
C VAL A 114 1.54 -7.69 4.65
N SER A 115 0.21 -7.76 4.68
CA SER A 115 -0.50 -8.66 5.61
C SER A 115 -0.48 -10.13 5.23
N ALA A 116 0.02 -10.50 4.05
CA ALA A 116 0.12 -11.89 3.61
C ALA A 116 1.50 -12.51 3.91
N ASP A 117 1.54 -13.74 4.41
CA ASP A 117 2.78 -14.47 4.79
C ASP A 117 3.88 -14.47 3.72
N ASN A 118 3.47 -14.59 2.46
CA ASN A 118 4.34 -14.46 1.28
C ASN A 118 3.68 -13.53 0.27
N GLY A 119 3.29 -12.35 0.74
CA GLY A 119 2.51 -11.39 -0.02
C GLY A 119 3.15 -10.97 -1.34
N GLU A 120 2.31 -10.67 -2.33
CA GLU A 120 2.74 -10.27 -3.67
C GLU A 120 3.65 -9.04 -3.59
N ILE A 121 4.79 -9.07 -4.29
CA ILE A 121 5.61 -7.90 -4.59
C ILE A 121 5.54 -7.72 -6.10
N LEU A 122 4.94 -6.62 -6.54
CA LEU A 122 4.77 -6.27 -7.94
C LEU A 122 5.68 -5.09 -8.28
N PHE A 123 6.46 -5.25 -9.34
CA PHE A 123 7.18 -4.16 -10.00
C PHE A 123 6.49 -3.86 -11.34
N PRO A 124 6.19 -2.60 -11.67
CA PRO A 124 5.39 -2.22 -12.85
C PRO A 124 6.05 -2.58 -14.19
N ASN A 125 7.37 -2.79 -14.21
CA ASN A 125 8.13 -3.19 -15.40
C ASN A 125 8.51 -4.69 -15.44
N SER A 126 8.03 -5.50 -14.49
CA SER A 126 8.19 -6.95 -14.58
C SER A 126 7.09 -7.52 -15.47
N PRO A 127 7.39 -8.42 -16.43
CA PRO A 127 6.34 -9.09 -17.18
C PRO A 127 5.40 -9.76 -16.18
N VAL A 128 4.15 -9.31 -16.16
CA VAL A 128 3.14 -9.72 -15.18
C VAL A 128 3.02 -11.23 -15.24
N LYS A 129 3.62 -11.94 -14.27
CA LYS A 129 3.21 -13.31 -13.97
C LYS A 129 1.85 -13.16 -13.30
N ILE A 130 0.78 -13.30 -14.07
CA ILE A 130 -0.58 -13.38 -13.53
C ILE A 130 -0.60 -14.62 -12.63
N ALA A 131 -0.33 -14.42 -11.34
CA ALA A 131 -0.57 -15.42 -10.34
C ALA A 131 -2.08 -15.63 -10.31
N LYS A 132 -2.53 -16.88 -10.50
CA LYS A 132 -3.93 -17.24 -10.31
C LYS A 132 -4.26 -16.99 -8.85
N VAL A 133 -4.86 -15.84 -8.54
CA VAL A 133 -5.34 -15.51 -7.20
C VAL A 133 -6.41 -16.53 -6.86
N LYS A 134 -6.05 -17.51 -6.02
CA LYS A 134 -7.03 -18.38 -5.38
C LYS A 134 -7.55 -17.59 -4.17
N PRO A 135 -8.86 -17.38 -4.05
CA PRO A 135 -9.42 -16.63 -2.93
C PRO A 135 -9.06 -17.30 -1.60
N TRP A 136 -8.33 -16.59 -0.74
CA TRP A 136 -7.82 -17.12 0.54
C TRP A 136 -8.93 -17.32 1.58
N TRP A 137 -10.09 -16.68 1.41
CA TRP A 137 -11.29 -16.84 2.24
C TRP A 137 -12.02 -18.19 2.09
N LYS A 138 -11.56 -19.09 1.20
CA LYS A 138 -12.13 -20.46 1.11
C LYS A 138 -11.68 -21.41 2.23
N PHE A 139 -10.83 -20.99 3.16
CA PHE A 139 -10.30 -21.86 4.23
C PHE A 139 -10.82 -21.59 5.66
N TRP A 140 -11.75 -20.66 5.87
CA TRP A 140 -12.40 -20.46 7.18
C TRP A 140 -13.89 -20.80 7.16
N LYS A 141 -14.19 -22.05 6.82
CA LYS A 141 -15.44 -22.73 7.19
C LYS A 141 -15.14 -24.14 7.69
N SER A 142 -14.50 -24.25 8.85
CA SER A 142 -14.60 -25.43 9.69
C SER A 142 -14.11 -25.12 11.10
N THR A 143 -15.02 -24.67 11.96
CA THR A 143 -15.31 -25.30 13.26
C THR A 143 -16.56 -24.66 13.84
#